data_AF-A0A1M4E7X3-F1
#
_entry.id   AF-A0A1M4E7X3-F1
#
_cell.length_a   1.000
_cell.length_b   1.000
_cell.length_c   1.000
_cell.angle_alpha   90.00
_cell.angle_beta   90.00
_cell.angle_gamma   90.00
#
_symmetry.space_group_name_H-M   'P 1'
#
loop_
_entity.id
_entity.type
_entity.pdbx_description
1 polymer ?
#
loop_
_entity_poly.entity_id
_entity_poly.type
_entity_poly.pdbx_seq_one_letter_code
_entity_poly.pdbx_strand_id
1 'polypeptide(L)'
;MLALVLALAACGGAGAGETPLSGSSPAPAPVAEPEPPTPEPPTTDAPTADEPAEDAPVSDAPVSDAPAPGRPVATWSRQGGYLAPGLRAVRPPALVVYADGRAIAEAAHELRLPPAEVEALVKALRQDLSGQPATVSPRPGTPTVYDAPATVLGVDTGNGLREVYVPHLDQTPEGYDAALTSARDRLSHLADRVAAGGRPYAVARVRLSADRVGGYDTAKPWPRGLPVPPHESSENTRDYAGAKARAIARLLPAPGSRRVYRTSSGEELALAWRYLLPHE
;
A
#
# COMPACT_ATOMS: atom_id res chain seq x y z
N MET A 1 18.54 -42.84 20.89
CA MET A 1 17.56 -43.94 20.84
C MET A 1 16.44 -43.61 21.80
N LEU A 2 15.33 -43.06 21.31
CA LEU A 2 14.12 -42.82 22.10
C LEU A 2 12.95 -43.42 21.32
N ALA A 3 12.36 -44.47 21.86
CA ALA A 3 11.23 -45.18 21.29
C ALA A 3 9.94 -44.47 21.70
N LEU A 4 9.12 -44.08 20.73
CA LEU A 4 7.76 -43.62 20.96
C LEU A 4 6.80 -44.63 20.31
N VAL A 5 6.08 -45.34 21.17
CA VAL A 5 5.02 -46.28 20.82
C VAL A 5 3.78 -45.47 20.44
N LEU A 6 3.25 -45.70 19.24
CA LEU A 6 1.91 -45.24 18.86
C LEU A 6 1.07 -46.46 18.48
N ALA A 7 0.03 -46.70 19.28
CA ALA A 7 -1.06 -47.61 18.96
C ALA A 7 -2.35 -46.82 19.11
N LEU A 8 -3.17 -46.78 18.07
CA LEU A 8 -4.61 -46.51 18.15
C LEU A 8 -5.26 -47.02 16.86
N ALA A 9 -5.97 -48.13 17.02
CA ALA A 9 -7.00 -48.59 16.11
C ALA A 9 -8.35 -48.05 16.59
N ALA A 10 -9.27 -47.71 15.67
CA ALA A 10 -10.63 -48.23 15.70
C ALA A 10 -11.47 -47.70 14.52
N CYS A 11 -12.31 -48.62 14.05
CA CYS A 11 -13.31 -48.58 13.00
C CYS A 11 -14.40 -47.49 13.12
N GLY A 12 -15.08 -47.26 12.00
CA GLY A 12 -16.54 -47.29 11.99
C GLY A 12 -17.24 -46.15 11.27
N GLY A 13 -18.18 -46.51 10.39
CA GLY A 13 -19.36 -45.68 10.11
C GLY A 13 -19.57 -45.28 8.66
N ALA A 14 -20.02 -46.22 7.83
CA ALA A 14 -20.74 -45.89 6.60
C ALA A 14 -22.18 -45.49 6.98
N GLY A 15 -22.58 -44.27 6.61
CA GLY A 15 -23.93 -43.76 6.80
C GLY A 15 -24.47 -43.24 5.47
N ALA A 16 -25.56 -43.86 5.00
CA ALA A 16 -26.31 -43.51 3.81
C ALA A 16 -26.94 -42.11 3.95
N GLY A 17 -26.89 -41.32 2.88
CA GLY A 17 -27.56 -40.03 2.78
C GLY A 17 -28.61 -40.08 1.67
N GLU A 18 -29.86 -40.24 2.08
CA GLU A 18 -31.07 -40.12 1.27
C GLU A 18 -31.23 -38.73 0.62
N THR A 19 -31.82 -38.76 -0.56
CA THR A 19 -32.24 -37.66 -1.44
C THR A 19 -33.07 -36.57 -0.76
N PRO A 20 -32.81 -35.28 -1.01
CA PRO A 20 -33.76 -34.22 -0.71
C PRO A 20 -34.78 -34.01 -1.85
N LEU A 21 -36.02 -33.88 -1.41
CA LEU A 21 -37.24 -33.65 -2.18
C LEU A 21 -37.23 -32.30 -2.91
N SER A 22 -37.74 -32.32 -4.14
CA SER A 22 -38.07 -31.16 -4.96
C SER A 22 -39.16 -30.32 -4.30
N GLY A 23 -38.83 -29.09 -3.89
CA GLY A 23 -39.78 -28.05 -3.54
C GLY A 23 -39.90 -27.04 -4.68
N SER A 24 -41.03 -27.08 -5.39
CA SER A 24 -41.41 -26.05 -6.38
C SER A 24 -41.66 -24.72 -5.67
N SER A 25 -40.99 -23.65 -6.12
CA SER A 25 -41.27 -22.28 -5.70
C SER A 25 -42.01 -21.55 -6.83
N PRO A 26 -43.22 -20.99 -6.58
CA PRO A 26 -43.99 -20.29 -7.60
C PRO A 26 -43.47 -18.87 -7.88
N ALA A 27 -43.67 -18.45 -9.12
CA ALA A 27 -43.23 -17.19 -9.72
C ALA A 27 -43.77 -15.92 -9.04
N PRO A 28 -42.98 -14.83 -8.97
CA PRO A 28 -43.53 -13.49 -8.78
C PRO A 28 -43.93 -12.87 -10.14
N ALA A 29 -45.19 -12.46 -10.25
CA ALA A 29 -45.70 -11.58 -11.31
C ALA A 29 -45.85 -10.13 -10.76
N PRO A 30 -46.22 -9.12 -11.56
CA PRO A 30 -45.28 -8.16 -12.13
C PRO A 30 -45.42 -6.72 -11.59
N VAL A 31 -44.30 -6.01 -11.71
CA VAL A 31 -44.09 -4.59 -12.04
C VAL A 31 -45.28 -3.62 -11.86
N ALA A 32 -45.15 -2.71 -10.88
CA ALA A 32 -45.88 -1.44 -10.88
C ALA A 32 -45.08 -0.38 -11.66
N GLU A 33 -45.77 0.26 -12.58
CA GLU A 33 -45.31 1.27 -13.53
C GLU A 33 -45.14 2.64 -12.83
N PRO A 34 -44.10 3.45 -13.18
CA PRO A 34 -43.86 4.73 -12.54
C PRO A 34 -44.69 5.88 -13.14
N GLU A 35 -45.24 6.73 -12.28
CA GLU A 35 -45.95 7.96 -12.67
C GLU A 35 -45.02 9.00 -13.35
N PRO A 36 -45.52 9.76 -14.34
CA PRO A 36 -44.74 10.77 -15.04
C PRO A 36 -44.56 12.07 -14.21
N PRO A 37 -43.40 12.75 -14.28
CA PRO A 37 -43.19 14.01 -13.59
C PRO A 37 -43.89 15.18 -14.29
N THR A 38 -44.40 16.11 -13.48
CA THR A 38 -45.00 17.39 -13.91
C THR A 38 -43.88 18.40 -14.19
N PRO A 39 -43.89 19.13 -15.31
CA PRO A 39 -42.89 20.17 -15.59
C PRO A 39 -43.25 21.50 -14.91
N GLU A 40 -42.30 22.07 -14.16
CA GLU A 40 -42.38 23.44 -13.64
C GLU A 40 -41.87 24.47 -14.68
N PRO A 41 -42.45 25.68 -14.75
CA PRO A 41 -42.03 26.73 -15.67
C PRO A 41 -40.76 27.47 -15.18
N PRO A 42 -39.94 28.01 -16.09
CA PRO A 42 -38.73 28.76 -15.73
C PRO A 42 -39.07 30.16 -15.19
N THR A 43 -38.51 30.50 -14.03
CA THR A 43 -38.52 31.88 -13.53
C THR A 43 -37.24 32.56 -14.00
N THR A 44 -37.41 33.61 -14.80
CA THR A 44 -36.35 34.51 -15.27
C THR A 44 -36.29 35.68 -14.31
N ASP A 45 -35.16 35.90 -13.65
CA ASP A 45 -34.88 37.16 -12.95
C ASP A 45 -33.55 37.76 -13.43
N ALA A 46 -33.61 39.07 -13.64
CA ALA A 46 -32.68 39.92 -14.37
C ALA A 46 -31.36 40.22 -13.63
N PRO A 47 -30.30 40.63 -14.35
CA PRO A 47 -29.06 41.09 -13.73
C PRO A 47 -29.20 42.51 -13.18
N THR A 48 -28.83 42.72 -11.92
CA THR A 48 -28.59 44.05 -11.35
C THR A 48 -27.10 44.35 -11.44
N ALA A 49 -26.77 45.50 -12.02
CA ALA A 49 -25.42 46.00 -12.22
C ALA A 49 -24.97 46.93 -11.08
N ASP A 50 -23.69 46.77 -10.73
CA ASP A 50 -22.67 47.71 -10.23
C ASP A 50 -22.87 48.58 -8.98
N GLU A 51 -21.93 48.43 -8.04
CA GLU A 51 -21.14 49.55 -7.51
C GLU A 51 -19.65 49.15 -7.41
N PRO A 52 -18.69 50.01 -7.83
CA PRO A 52 -17.26 49.77 -7.68
C PRO A 52 -16.77 50.25 -6.32
N ALA A 53 -16.31 49.33 -5.47
CA ALA A 53 -15.56 49.68 -4.27
C ALA A 53 -14.07 49.83 -4.62
N GLU A 54 -13.48 50.97 -4.26
CA GLU A 54 -12.05 51.24 -4.34
C GLU A 54 -11.26 50.26 -3.45
N ASP A 55 -10.49 49.37 -4.08
CA ASP A 55 -9.55 48.49 -3.37
C ASP A 55 -8.26 49.24 -3.04
N ALA A 56 -8.01 49.43 -1.75
CA ALA A 56 -6.71 49.82 -1.24
C ALA A 56 -5.69 48.67 -1.48
N PRO A 57 -4.43 48.96 -1.82
CA PRO A 57 -3.43 47.91 -2.04
C PRO A 57 -3.09 47.22 -0.72
N VAL A 58 -3.68 46.04 -0.51
CA VAL A 58 -3.23 45.11 0.51
C VAL A 58 -1.86 44.59 0.09
N SER A 59 -0.83 44.99 0.83
CA SER A 59 0.50 44.42 0.68
C SER A 59 0.44 42.94 1.07
N ASP A 60 0.51 42.06 0.07
CA ASP A 60 0.74 40.63 0.25
C ASP A 60 2.09 40.42 0.95
N ALA A 61 2.05 40.20 2.26
CA ALA A 61 3.15 39.56 2.95
C ALA A 61 3.30 38.14 2.35
N PRO A 62 4.53 37.67 2.05
CA PRO A 62 4.73 36.35 1.48
C PRO A 62 4.19 35.32 2.47
N VAL A 63 3.12 34.64 2.08
CA VAL A 63 2.63 33.45 2.77
C VAL A 63 3.75 32.42 2.68
N SER A 64 4.45 32.23 3.79
CA SER A 64 5.39 31.12 3.95
C SER A 64 4.59 29.84 3.71
N ASP A 65 4.82 29.23 2.55
CA ASP A 65 4.12 28.05 2.07
C ASP A 65 4.46 26.88 3.00
N ALA A 66 3.65 26.72 4.05
CA ALA A 66 3.80 25.61 4.97
C ALA A 66 3.67 24.32 4.16
N PRO A 67 4.64 23.39 4.22
CA PRO A 67 4.63 22.21 3.35
C PRO A 67 3.33 21.45 3.53
N ALA A 68 2.64 21.19 2.42
CA ALA A 68 1.39 20.45 2.41
C ALA A 68 1.52 19.15 3.24
N PRO A 69 0.56 18.86 4.14
CA PRO A 69 0.64 17.68 4.98
C PRO A 69 0.75 16.44 4.10
N GLY A 70 1.76 15.60 4.40
CA GLY A 70 2.00 14.37 3.65
C GLY A 70 3.00 14.47 2.50
N ARG A 71 3.71 15.59 2.28
CA ARG A 71 4.82 15.61 1.30
C ARG A 71 6.03 14.80 1.78
N PRO A 72 6.47 13.75 1.06
CA PRO A 72 7.70 13.03 1.38
C PRO A 72 8.93 13.88 1.04
N VAL A 73 9.95 13.84 1.91
CA VAL A 73 11.23 14.53 1.74
C VAL A 73 12.42 13.57 1.60
N ALA A 74 12.25 12.32 2.02
CA ALA A 74 13.19 11.25 1.74
C ALA A 74 12.44 9.92 1.62
N THR A 75 12.83 9.08 0.67
CA THR A 75 12.23 7.76 0.45
C THR A 75 13.30 6.70 0.24
N TRP A 76 13.01 5.49 0.69
CA TRP A 76 13.74 4.28 0.34
C TRP A 76 12.75 3.19 0.00
N SER A 77 12.85 2.63 -1.20
CA SER A 77 11.98 1.53 -1.63
C SER A 77 12.74 0.48 -2.42
N ARG A 78 12.09 -0.69 -2.58
CA ARG A 78 12.59 -1.82 -3.37
C ARG A 78 11.63 -2.10 -4.51
N GLN A 79 12.05 -1.86 -5.74
CA GLN A 79 11.22 -2.05 -6.93
C GLN A 79 11.64 -3.32 -7.69
N GLY A 80 10.66 -4.04 -8.23
CA GLY A 80 10.91 -5.30 -8.95
C GLY A 80 11.35 -6.46 -8.04
N GLY A 81 12.17 -7.33 -8.61
CA GLY A 81 12.58 -8.60 -8.02
C GLY A 81 11.48 -9.67 -7.99
N TYR A 82 11.87 -10.90 -7.64
CA TYR A 82 10.96 -12.03 -7.56
C TYR A 82 10.13 -11.99 -6.26
N LEU A 83 8.82 -11.95 -6.42
CA LEU A 83 7.84 -12.09 -5.35
C LEU A 83 6.70 -12.96 -5.84
N ALA A 84 6.02 -13.62 -4.91
CA ALA A 84 4.75 -14.24 -5.23
C ALA A 84 3.77 -13.18 -5.79
N PRO A 85 2.83 -13.57 -6.68
CA PRO A 85 1.77 -12.69 -7.16
C PRO A 85 1.08 -11.94 -6.00
N GLY A 86 0.74 -10.68 -6.27
CA GLY A 86 0.08 -9.75 -5.34
C GLY A 86 0.97 -9.14 -4.27
N LEU A 87 2.03 -9.82 -3.84
CA LEU A 87 2.95 -9.26 -2.85
C LEU A 87 3.70 -8.02 -3.35
N ARG A 88 3.87 -7.88 -4.67
CA ARG A 88 4.49 -6.69 -5.26
C ARG A 88 3.64 -5.44 -5.03
N ALA A 89 2.32 -5.54 -5.18
CA ALA A 89 1.41 -4.40 -5.04
C ALA A 89 1.28 -3.92 -3.59
N VAL A 90 1.50 -4.82 -2.62
CA VAL A 90 1.46 -4.52 -1.19
C VAL A 90 2.85 -4.46 -0.56
N ARG A 91 3.92 -4.45 -1.34
CA ARG A 91 5.26 -4.20 -0.81
C ARG A 91 5.31 -2.73 -0.36
N PRO A 92 5.49 -2.44 0.93
CA PRO A 92 5.64 -1.07 1.38
C PRO A 92 7.03 -0.53 0.98
N PRO A 93 7.19 0.79 0.83
CA PRO A 93 8.51 1.41 0.92
C PRO A 93 9.19 0.99 2.23
N ALA A 94 10.50 0.79 2.20
CA ALA A 94 11.26 0.44 3.39
C ALA A 94 11.25 1.61 4.40
N LEU A 95 11.33 2.85 3.90
CA LEU A 95 11.22 4.06 4.71
C LEU A 95 10.66 5.22 3.89
N VAL A 96 9.80 6.02 4.52
CA VAL A 96 9.41 7.35 4.03
C VAL A 96 9.49 8.37 5.17
N VAL A 97 10.18 9.47 4.92
CA VAL A 97 10.27 10.62 5.83
C VAL A 97 9.50 11.80 5.21
N TYR A 98 8.68 12.45 6.01
CA TYR A 98 7.85 13.58 5.61
C TYR A 98 8.43 14.91 6.11
N ALA A 99 8.06 16.01 5.45
CA ALA A 99 8.52 17.36 5.80
C ALA A 99 8.17 17.77 7.24
N ASP A 100 7.08 17.24 7.78
CA ASP A 100 6.69 17.49 9.16
C ASP A 100 7.60 16.74 10.16
N GLY A 101 8.42 15.80 9.71
CA GLY A 101 9.31 14.97 10.53
C GLY A 101 8.72 13.61 10.91
N ARG A 102 7.56 13.24 10.36
CA ARG A 102 7.08 11.86 10.49
C ARG A 102 8.00 10.95 9.67
N ALA A 103 8.49 9.87 10.26
CA ALA A 103 9.20 8.79 9.57
C ALA A 103 8.40 7.51 9.72
N ILE A 104 8.08 6.84 8.60
CA ILE A 104 7.31 5.60 8.58
C ILE A 104 8.16 4.51 7.93
N ALA A 105 8.46 3.45 8.67
CA ALA A 105 9.18 2.28 8.17
C ALA A 105 8.20 1.16 7.84
N GLU A 106 8.39 0.56 6.66
CA GLU A 106 7.62 -0.59 6.14
C GLU A 106 6.09 -0.44 6.19
N ALA A 107 5.58 0.80 6.25
CA ALA A 107 4.17 1.09 6.53
C ALA A 107 3.63 0.35 7.78
N ALA A 108 4.50 0.09 8.76
CA ALA A 108 4.20 -0.70 9.96
C ALA A 108 4.54 0.03 11.27
N HIS A 109 5.56 0.90 11.25
CA HIS A 109 5.99 1.67 12.42
C HIS A 109 6.19 3.13 12.06
N GLU A 110 5.83 4.04 12.96
CA GLU A 110 6.08 5.46 12.81
C GLU A 110 6.85 6.05 14.00
N LEU A 111 7.75 6.98 13.70
CA LEU A 111 8.52 7.75 14.66
C LEU A 111 8.48 9.23 14.27
N ARG A 112 8.55 10.13 15.26
CA ARG A 112 8.68 11.57 15.04
C ARG A 112 10.14 11.98 15.17
N LEU A 113 10.71 12.49 14.08
CA LEU A 113 12.06 13.02 14.05
C LEU A 113 12.05 14.51 14.42
N PRO A 114 13.10 14.99 15.12
CA PRO A 114 13.33 16.42 15.29
C PRO A 114 13.53 17.12 13.92
N PRO A 115 13.06 18.37 13.73
CA PRO A 115 13.22 19.09 12.46
C PRO A 115 14.68 19.19 11.99
N ALA A 116 15.62 19.45 12.91
CA ALA A 116 17.05 19.51 12.60
C ALA A 116 17.61 18.19 12.06
N GLU A 117 17.08 17.05 12.53
CA GLU A 117 17.49 15.75 12.02
C GLU A 117 16.96 15.50 10.60
N VAL A 118 15.73 15.93 10.32
CA VAL A 118 15.15 15.87 8.96
C VAL A 118 15.97 16.72 7.99
N GLU A 119 16.31 17.95 8.39
CA GLU A 119 17.15 18.85 7.59
C GLU A 119 18.53 18.24 7.31
N ALA A 120 19.18 17.70 8.34
CA ALA A 120 20.48 17.05 8.20
C ALA A 120 20.41 15.82 7.28
N LEU A 121 19.36 14.99 7.40
CA LEU A 121 19.12 13.85 6.52
C LEU A 121 18.96 14.28 5.06
N VAL A 122 18.07 15.24 4.79
CA VAL A 122 17.81 15.73 3.44
C VAL A 122 19.07 16.35 2.84
N LYS A 123 19.82 17.14 3.61
CA LYS A 123 21.10 17.71 3.17
C LYS A 123 22.11 16.64 2.79
N ALA A 124 22.28 15.62 3.64
CA ALA A 124 23.21 14.52 3.36
C ALA A 124 22.79 13.74 2.11
N LEU A 125 21.51 13.38 1.97
CA LEU A 125 21.01 12.66 0.79
C LEU A 125 21.13 13.48 -0.50
N ARG A 126 20.89 14.80 -0.44
CA ARG A 126 21.12 15.69 -1.60
C ARG A 126 22.58 15.67 -2.04
N GLN A 127 23.51 15.67 -1.08
CA GLN A 127 24.93 15.57 -1.36
C GLN A 127 25.28 14.20 -1.95
N ASP A 128 24.86 13.11 -1.30
CA ASP A 128 25.17 11.74 -1.69
C ASP A 128 24.60 11.38 -3.08
N LEU A 129 23.41 11.89 -3.40
CA LEU A 129 22.76 11.64 -4.68
C LEU A 129 23.13 12.67 -5.74
N SER A 130 23.90 13.71 -5.42
CA SER A 130 24.30 14.76 -6.37
C SER A 130 25.10 14.16 -7.53
N GLY A 131 24.81 14.59 -8.76
CA GLY A 131 25.50 14.11 -9.97
C GLY A 131 25.15 12.69 -10.41
N GLN A 132 24.41 11.91 -9.63
CA GLN A 132 23.97 10.56 -10.02
C GLN A 132 22.96 10.64 -11.20
N PRO A 133 23.01 9.73 -12.17
CA PRO A 133 21.93 9.58 -13.15
C PRO A 133 20.64 9.08 -12.48
N ALA A 134 19.50 9.20 -13.17
CA ALA A 134 18.22 8.67 -12.67
C ALA A 134 18.26 7.14 -12.49
N THR A 135 19.00 6.44 -13.35
CA THR A 135 19.30 5.01 -13.22
C THR A 135 20.80 4.81 -13.26
N VAL A 136 21.35 4.21 -12.21
CA VAL A 136 22.78 3.94 -12.07
C VAL A 136 23.08 2.53 -12.56
N SER A 137 24.14 2.39 -13.35
CA SER A 137 24.68 1.07 -13.73
C SER A 137 25.81 0.68 -12.78
N PRO A 138 25.93 -0.62 -12.43
CA PRO A 138 27.07 -1.09 -11.64
C PRO A 138 28.38 -0.94 -12.43
N ARG A 139 29.51 -0.90 -11.71
CA ARG A 139 30.85 -0.90 -12.31
C ARG A 139 31.06 -2.13 -13.19
N PRO A 140 31.82 -2.02 -14.29
CA PRO A 140 32.17 -3.17 -15.12
C PRO A 140 32.77 -4.32 -14.28
N GLY A 141 32.33 -5.55 -14.55
CA GLY A 141 32.76 -6.73 -13.81
C GLY A 141 31.96 -7.05 -12.54
N THR A 142 31.02 -6.18 -12.13
CA THR A 142 30.10 -6.49 -11.02
C THR A 142 29.17 -7.65 -11.42
N PRO A 143 29.03 -8.70 -10.60
CA PRO A 143 28.10 -9.79 -10.86
C PRO A 143 26.67 -9.29 -11.01
N THR A 144 25.95 -9.76 -12.03
CA THR A 144 24.52 -9.53 -12.15
C THR A 144 23.76 -10.50 -11.26
N VAL A 145 22.91 -9.96 -10.40
CA VAL A 145 22.01 -10.76 -9.57
C VAL A 145 20.62 -10.76 -10.22
N TYR A 146 20.27 -11.90 -10.81
CA TYR A 146 18.94 -12.09 -11.38
C TYR A 146 17.88 -12.02 -10.28
N ASP A 147 16.71 -11.47 -10.62
CA ASP A 147 15.55 -11.37 -9.73
C ASP A 147 15.75 -10.56 -8.44
N ALA A 148 16.88 -9.87 -8.29
CA ALA A 148 17.07 -8.91 -7.23
C ALA A 148 16.23 -7.64 -7.48
N PRO A 149 15.60 -7.07 -6.45
CA PRO A 149 14.96 -5.78 -6.58
C PRO A 149 16.00 -4.68 -6.82
N ALA A 150 15.60 -3.64 -7.55
CA ALA A 150 16.33 -2.38 -7.55
C ALA A 150 16.05 -1.63 -6.24
N THR A 151 17.09 -1.03 -5.67
CA THR A 151 16.95 -0.05 -4.60
C THR A 151 16.63 1.30 -5.21
N VAL A 152 15.59 1.97 -4.73
CA VAL A 152 15.23 3.33 -5.16
C VAL A 152 15.39 4.26 -3.98
N LEU A 153 16.27 5.25 -4.14
CA LEU A 153 16.59 6.26 -3.14
C LEU A 153 16.02 7.59 -3.59
N GLY A 154 15.15 8.19 -2.78
CA GLY A 154 14.52 9.48 -3.07
C GLY A 154 14.90 10.55 -2.08
N VAL A 155 15.09 11.78 -2.56
CA VAL A 155 15.28 12.96 -1.73
C VAL A 155 14.57 14.16 -2.36
N ASP A 156 13.91 14.98 -1.53
CA ASP A 156 13.32 16.22 -2.00
C ASP A 156 14.41 17.21 -2.38
N THR A 157 14.28 17.85 -3.54
CA THR A 157 15.25 18.83 -4.08
C THR A 157 14.76 20.28 -3.97
N GLY A 158 13.61 20.51 -3.34
CA GLY A 158 12.88 21.79 -3.40
C GLY A 158 11.87 21.81 -4.54
N ASN A 159 12.25 21.30 -5.72
CA ASN A 159 11.40 21.22 -6.92
C ASN A 159 10.60 19.92 -7.04
N GLY A 160 10.68 19.04 -6.04
CA GLY A 160 10.08 17.72 -6.05
C GLY A 160 11.03 16.63 -5.58
N LEU A 161 10.48 15.42 -5.43
CA LEU A 161 11.23 14.24 -5.04
C LEU A 161 12.07 13.75 -6.24
N ARG A 162 13.39 13.77 -6.11
CA ARG A 162 14.30 13.15 -7.08
C ARG A 162 14.58 11.73 -6.63
N GLU A 163 14.38 10.77 -7.53
CA GLU A 163 14.64 9.36 -7.30
C GLU A 163 15.84 8.87 -8.11
N VAL A 164 16.64 8.01 -7.49
CA VAL A 164 17.78 7.33 -8.10
C VAL A 164 17.54 5.82 -7.99
N TYR A 165 17.50 5.17 -9.14
CA TYR A 165 17.32 3.73 -9.30
C TYR A 165 18.67 3.03 -9.34
N VAL A 166 18.90 2.12 -8.42
CA VAL A 166 20.17 1.39 -8.26
C VAL A 166 19.88 -0.11 -8.24
N PRO A 167 20.01 -0.81 -9.39
CA PRO A 167 19.75 -2.25 -9.48
C PRO A 167 20.58 -3.04 -8.48
N HIS A 168 19.98 -4.01 -7.76
CA HIS A 168 20.71 -4.97 -6.91
C HIS A 168 21.74 -4.38 -5.92
N LEU A 169 21.59 -3.11 -5.52
CA LEU A 169 22.51 -2.41 -4.61
C LEU A 169 22.67 -3.14 -3.26
N ASP A 170 21.58 -3.75 -2.78
CA ASP A 170 21.57 -4.50 -1.53
C ASP A 170 22.41 -5.80 -1.60
N GLN A 171 22.73 -6.29 -2.81
CA GLN A 171 23.46 -7.55 -3.02
C GLN A 171 24.92 -7.34 -3.40
N THR A 172 25.23 -6.29 -4.17
CA THR A 172 26.61 -5.98 -4.60
C THR A 172 26.96 -4.49 -4.37
N PRO A 173 26.94 -4.01 -3.12
CA PRO A 173 27.20 -2.60 -2.80
C PRO A 173 28.57 -2.11 -3.31
N GLU A 174 29.57 -2.98 -3.34
CA GLU A 174 30.92 -2.70 -3.86
C GLU A 174 30.96 -2.40 -5.36
N GLY A 175 29.91 -2.76 -6.10
CA GLY A 175 29.74 -2.45 -7.51
C GLY A 175 29.34 -1.00 -7.78
N TYR A 176 29.08 -0.20 -6.75
CA TYR A 176 28.54 1.15 -6.87
C TYR A 176 29.45 2.23 -6.27
N ASP A 177 29.09 3.49 -6.50
CA ASP A 177 29.74 4.62 -5.83
C ASP A 177 29.47 4.58 -4.32
N ALA A 178 30.48 4.94 -3.52
CA ALA A 178 30.38 4.93 -2.06
C ALA A 178 29.30 5.90 -1.53
N ALA A 179 28.95 6.94 -2.29
CA ALA A 179 27.86 7.84 -1.95
C ALA A 179 26.50 7.14 -1.99
N LEU A 180 26.26 6.23 -2.95
CA LEU A 180 25.00 5.49 -3.06
C LEU A 180 24.83 4.49 -1.90
N THR A 181 25.90 3.78 -1.54
CA THR A 181 25.89 2.89 -0.38
C THR A 181 25.72 3.67 0.91
N SER A 182 26.40 4.82 1.07
CA SER A 182 26.23 5.70 2.23
C SER A 182 24.80 6.23 2.37
N ALA A 183 24.17 6.66 1.28
CA ALA A 183 22.77 7.11 1.28
C ALA A 183 21.82 5.97 1.68
N ARG A 184 22.01 4.78 1.11
CA ARG A 184 21.23 3.57 1.44
C ARG A 184 21.39 3.20 2.91
N ASP A 185 22.62 3.15 3.42
CA ASP A 185 22.89 2.74 4.81
C ASP A 185 22.35 3.74 5.82
N ARG A 186 22.41 5.04 5.51
CA ARG A 186 21.77 6.09 6.31
C ARG A 186 20.26 5.88 6.43
N LEU A 187 19.60 5.60 5.30
CA LEU A 187 18.16 5.32 5.26
C LEU A 187 17.83 3.99 5.95
N SER A 188 18.67 2.96 5.79
CA SER A 188 18.52 1.67 6.47
C SER A 188 18.61 1.79 7.98
N HIS A 189 19.64 2.48 8.48
CA HIS A 189 19.80 2.70 9.91
C HIS A 189 18.63 3.48 10.51
N LEU A 190 18.11 4.48 9.78
CA LEU A 190 16.91 5.19 10.19
C LEU A 190 15.68 4.27 10.19
N ALA A 191 15.51 3.42 9.18
CA ALA A 191 14.42 2.46 9.13
C ALA A 191 14.46 1.48 10.32
N ASP A 192 15.63 0.93 10.64
CA ASP A 192 15.84 0.05 11.79
C ASP A 192 15.47 0.74 13.10
N ARG A 193 15.86 2.01 13.26
CA ARG A 193 15.52 2.82 14.44
C ARG A 193 14.02 3.08 14.55
N VAL A 194 13.35 3.36 13.43
CA VAL A 194 11.89 3.54 13.38
C VAL A 194 11.18 2.23 13.71
N ALA A 195 11.65 1.09 13.20
CA ALA A 195 11.08 -0.22 13.49
C ALA A 195 11.28 -0.63 14.97
N ALA A 196 12.45 -0.34 15.55
CA ALA A 196 12.77 -0.71 16.92
C ALA A 196 12.15 0.22 17.99
N GLY A 197 12.07 1.52 17.71
CA GLY A 197 11.64 2.54 18.68
C GLY A 197 10.35 3.28 18.32
N GLY A 198 9.80 3.05 17.13
CA GLY A 198 8.56 3.66 16.68
C GLY A 198 7.31 3.01 17.29
N ARG A 199 6.21 3.74 17.26
CA ARG A 199 4.89 3.19 17.60
C ARG A 199 4.30 2.47 16.38
N PRO A 200 3.39 1.50 16.57
CA PRO A 200 2.67 0.88 15.46
C PRO A 200 1.99 1.94 14.59
N TYR A 201 2.23 1.87 13.29
CA TYR A 201 1.55 2.71 12.30
C TYR A 201 0.21 2.05 11.95
N ALA A 202 -0.88 2.76 12.24
CA ALA A 202 -2.22 2.34 11.90
C ALA A 202 -3.03 3.54 11.41
N VAL A 203 -3.58 3.42 10.21
CA VAL A 203 -4.42 4.46 9.61
C VAL A 203 -5.71 3.88 9.05
N ALA A 204 -6.68 4.75 8.79
CA ALA A 204 -7.99 4.36 8.28
C ALA A 204 -8.00 3.97 6.80
N ARG A 205 -6.83 3.70 6.19
CA ARG A 205 -6.66 3.40 4.76
C ARG A 205 -5.70 2.22 4.56
N VAL A 206 -6.08 1.28 3.72
CA VAL A 206 -5.29 0.08 3.40
C VAL A 206 -5.33 -0.19 1.91
N ARG A 207 -4.25 -0.79 1.39
CA ARG A 207 -4.20 -1.41 0.07
C ARG A 207 -4.33 -2.92 0.25
N LEU A 208 -5.28 -3.52 -0.45
CA LEU A 208 -5.49 -4.97 -0.49
C LEU A 208 -5.16 -5.48 -1.89
N SER A 209 -4.29 -6.49 -1.97
CA SER A 209 -4.08 -7.28 -3.18
C SER A 209 -4.81 -8.60 -3.05
N ALA A 210 -5.39 -9.06 -4.15
CA ALA A 210 -6.14 -10.31 -4.24
C ALA A 210 -5.89 -10.97 -5.59
N ASP A 211 -5.12 -12.05 -5.60
CA ASP A 211 -4.87 -12.82 -6.83
C ASP A 211 -5.68 -14.10 -6.84
N ARG A 212 -6.27 -14.42 -7.99
CA ARG A 212 -6.85 -15.74 -8.22
C ARG A 212 -5.76 -16.80 -8.19
N VAL A 213 -6.01 -17.83 -7.40
CA VAL A 213 -5.18 -19.03 -7.30
C VAL A 213 -6.08 -20.26 -7.42
N GLY A 214 -5.49 -21.46 -7.46
CA GLY A 214 -6.25 -22.70 -7.48
C GLY A 214 -5.43 -23.88 -6.99
N GLY A 215 -6.13 -24.91 -6.51
CA GLY A 215 -5.51 -26.16 -6.03
C GLY A 215 -4.90 -26.05 -4.63
N TYR A 216 -5.36 -25.10 -3.81
CA TYR A 216 -4.87 -24.95 -2.44
C TYR A 216 -5.80 -25.63 -1.44
N ASP A 217 -5.42 -26.83 -0.98
CA ASP A 217 -6.13 -27.55 0.09
C ASP A 217 -6.13 -26.80 1.44
N THR A 218 -5.25 -25.81 1.58
CA THR A 218 -5.12 -24.96 2.78
C THR A 218 -5.97 -23.70 2.75
N ALA A 219 -6.80 -23.52 1.70
CA ALA A 219 -7.67 -22.35 1.58
C ALA A 219 -8.68 -22.27 2.74
N LYS A 220 -8.67 -21.15 3.46
CA LYS A 220 -9.62 -20.90 4.55
C LYS A 220 -10.96 -20.40 4.01
N PRO A 221 -12.10 -20.62 4.69
CA PRO A 221 -13.35 -19.97 4.31
C PRO A 221 -13.22 -18.45 4.29
N TRP A 222 -13.90 -17.78 3.37
CA TRP A 222 -13.92 -16.32 3.28
C TRP A 222 -14.38 -15.69 4.62
N PRO A 223 -13.60 -14.78 5.23
CA PRO A 223 -13.97 -14.18 6.50
C PRO A 223 -15.25 -13.34 6.38
N ARG A 224 -16.22 -13.57 7.27
CA ARG A 224 -17.46 -12.80 7.30
C ARG A 224 -17.17 -11.31 7.51
N GLY A 225 -17.67 -10.46 6.62
CA GLY A 225 -17.49 -9.00 6.68
C GLY A 225 -16.23 -8.48 5.99
N LEU A 226 -15.41 -9.36 5.40
CA LEU A 226 -14.32 -8.94 4.52
C LEU A 226 -14.88 -8.57 3.13
N PRO A 227 -14.56 -7.38 2.58
CA PRO A 227 -15.05 -6.99 1.26
C PRO A 227 -14.44 -7.89 0.18
N VAL A 228 -15.28 -8.40 -0.72
CA VAL A 228 -14.82 -9.14 -1.90
C VAL A 228 -14.29 -8.13 -2.93
N PRO A 229 -13.03 -8.25 -3.37
CA PRO A 229 -12.49 -7.42 -4.45
C PRO A 229 -13.28 -7.63 -5.75
N PRO A 230 -13.47 -6.59 -6.57
CA PRO A 230 -14.15 -6.72 -7.86
C PRO A 230 -13.32 -7.60 -8.81
N HIS A 231 -13.99 -8.41 -9.64
CA HIS A 231 -13.36 -9.37 -10.54
C HIS A 231 -12.90 -8.77 -11.88
N GLU A 232 -13.16 -7.49 -12.14
CA GLU A 232 -13.15 -6.93 -13.50
C GLU A 232 -11.90 -6.13 -13.86
N SER A 233 -11.03 -5.81 -12.91
CA SER A 233 -9.80 -5.07 -13.20
C SER A 233 -8.62 -6.02 -13.38
N SER A 234 -7.82 -5.79 -14.43
CA SER A 234 -6.47 -6.36 -14.58
C SER A 234 -5.56 -6.04 -13.39
N GLU A 235 -5.94 -5.04 -12.60
CA GLU A 235 -5.32 -4.70 -11.34
C GLU A 235 -5.95 -5.53 -10.21
N ASN A 236 -5.21 -6.53 -9.73
CA ASN A 236 -5.56 -7.36 -8.57
C ASN A 236 -5.45 -6.58 -7.24
N THR A 237 -5.55 -5.26 -7.24
CA THR A 237 -5.27 -4.40 -6.09
C THR A 237 -6.34 -3.34 -5.93
N ARG A 238 -6.74 -3.07 -4.69
CA ARG A 238 -7.72 -2.03 -4.39
C ARG A 238 -7.45 -1.36 -3.05
N ASP A 239 -7.67 -0.05 -3.03
CA ASP A 239 -7.54 0.77 -1.83
C ASP A 239 -8.90 0.87 -1.13
N TYR A 240 -8.88 0.72 0.20
CA TYR A 240 -10.05 0.76 1.06
C TYR A 240 -9.85 1.79 2.16
N ALA A 241 -10.95 2.43 2.59
CA ALA A 241 -10.97 3.38 3.68
C ALA A 241 -12.03 3.03 4.76
N GLY A 242 -11.91 3.65 5.92
CA GLY A 242 -12.92 3.65 6.97
C GLY A 242 -13.24 2.25 7.53
N ALA A 243 -14.53 1.91 7.60
CA ALA A 243 -14.97 0.63 8.16
C ALA A 243 -14.41 -0.59 7.41
N LYS A 244 -14.28 -0.52 6.07
CA LYS A 244 -13.73 -1.60 5.25
C LYS A 244 -12.25 -1.82 5.54
N ALA A 245 -11.46 -0.74 5.63
CA ALA A 245 -10.05 -0.82 5.99
C ALA A 245 -9.84 -1.45 7.38
N ARG A 246 -10.64 -1.03 8.37
CA ARG A 246 -10.61 -1.62 9.71
C ARG A 246 -11.00 -3.10 9.72
N ALA A 247 -11.97 -3.51 8.89
CA ALA A 247 -12.35 -4.91 8.75
C ALA A 247 -11.19 -5.74 8.16
N ILE A 248 -10.52 -5.24 7.11
CA ILE A 248 -9.34 -5.88 6.51
C ILE A 248 -8.23 -6.05 7.55
N ALA A 249 -7.85 -4.97 8.24
CA ALA A 249 -6.77 -4.99 9.22
C ALA A 249 -7.04 -5.92 10.42
N ARG A 250 -8.32 -6.12 10.77
CA ARG A 250 -8.73 -7.00 11.88
C ARG A 250 -8.87 -8.47 11.47
N LEU A 251 -9.36 -8.73 10.26
CA LEU A 251 -9.74 -10.09 9.83
C LEU A 251 -8.62 -10.81 9.09
N LEU A 252 -7.71 -10.08 8.46
CA LEU A 252 -6.55 -10.64 7.79
C LEU A 252 -5.34 -10.72 8.75
N PRO A 253 -4.35 -11.59 8.48
CA PRO A 253 -3.11 -11.62 9.24
C PRO A 253 -2.34 -10.31 9.13
N ALA A 254 -1.18 -10.23 9.80
CA ALA A 254 -0.32 -9.04 9.77
C ALA A 254 -0.06 -8.50 8.34
N PRO A 255 0.12 -7.17 8.19
CA PRO A 255 0.49 -6.55 6.92
C PRO A 255 1.61 -7.29 6.18
N GLY A 256 1.53 -7.35 4.86
CA GLY A 256 2.49 -8.06 4.00
C GLY A 256 2.37 -9.59 4.00
N SER A 257 1.57 -10.18 4.91
CA SER A 257 1.34 -11.63 4.94
C SER A 257 0.38 -12.08 3.85
N ARG A 258 0.74 -13.13 3.11
CA ARG A 258 -0.12 -13.77 2.10
C ARG A 258 -0.93 -14.92 2.71
N ARG A 259 -2.24 -14.97 2.46
CA ARG A 259 -3.11 -16.11 2.83
C ARG A 259 -4.14 -16.40 1.75
N VAL A 260 -4.47 -17.68 1.57
CA VAL A 260 -5.47 -18.13 0.60
C VAL A 260 -6.83 -18.30 1.29
N TYR A 261 -7.87 -17.75 0.66
CA TYR A 261 -9.25 -17.86 1.09
C TYR A 261 -10.14 -18.36 -0.04
N ARG A 262 -11.17 -19.14 0.29
CA ARG A 262 -12.19 -19.62 -0.64
C ARG A 262 -13.47 -18.81 -0.47
N THR A 263 -13.91 -18.18 -1.54
CA THR A 263 -15.17 -17.42 -1.62
C THR A 263 -16.38 -18.36 -1.62
N SER A 264 -17.60 -17.81 -1.48
CA SER A 264 -18.83 -18.60 -1.55
C SER A 264 -19.11 -19.20 -2.92
N SER A 265 -18.54 -18.64 -4.00
CA SER A 265 -18.60 -19.22 -5.36
C SER A 265 -17.57 -20.34 -5.58
N GLY A 266 -16.74 -20.64 -4.58
CA GLY A 266 -15.68 -21.64 -4.66
C GLY A 266 -14.34 -21.11 -5.20
N GLU A 267 -14.26 -19.85 -5.61
CA GLU A 267 -13.01 -19.24 -6.08
C GLU A 267 -12.00 -19.11 -4.95
N GLU A 268 -10.73 -19.45 -5.21
CA GLU A 268 -9.63 -19.30 -4.28
C GLU A 268 -8.84 -18.01 -4.57
N LEU A 269 -8.71 -17.16 -3.56
CA LEU A 269 -8.03 -15.87 -3.64
C LEU A 269 -6.87 -15.83 -2.64
N ALA A 270 -5.68 -15.54 -3.12
CA ALA A 270 -4.54 -15.20 -2.28
C ALA A 270 -4.58 -13.71 -1.94
N LEU A 271 -4.82 -13.40 -0.68
CA LEU A 271 -4.91 -12.04 -0.17
C LEU A 271 -3.63 -11.62 0.55
N ALA A 272 -3.23 -10.37 0.33
CA ALA A 272 -2.22 -9.67 1.10
C ALA A 272 -2.59 -8.19 1.21
N TRP A 273 -2.16 -7.49 2.26
CA TRP A 273 -2.54 -6.09 2.45
C TRP A 273 -1.45 -5.29 3.17
N ARG A 274 -1.53 -3.96 3.08
CA ARG A 274 -0.72 -3.04 3.90
C ARG A 274 -1.49 -1.74 4.19
N TYR A 275 -1.04 -0.99 5.19
CA TYR A 275 -1.49 0.39 5.35
C TYR A 275 -1.00 1.27 4.20
N LEU A 276 -1.83 2.25 3.83
CA LEU A 276 -1.44 3.30 2.90
C LEU A 276 -0.68 4.40 3.65
N LEU A 277 0.30 4.98 2.98
CA LEU A 277 1.06 6.12 3.47
C LEU A 277 0.31 7.44 3.21
N PRO A 278 0.62 8.53 3.93
CA PRO A 278 -0.05 9.82 3.76
C PRO A 278 -0.13 10.38 2.33
N HIS A 279 0.86 10.09 1.48
CA HIS A 279 0.93 10.60 0.10
C HIS A 279 0.30 9.68 -0.95
N GLU A 280 -0.16 8.49 -0.55
CA GLU A 280 -0.90 7.54 -1.39
C GLU A 280 -2.40 7.72 -1.18
#